data_AF-A0A920PER4-F1
#
_entry.id   AF-A0A920PER4-F1
#
_cell.length_a   1.000
_cell.length_b   1.000
_cell.length_c   1.000
_cell.angle_alpha   90.00
_cell.angle_beta   90.00
_cell.angle_gamma   90.00
#
_symmetry.space_group_name_H-M   'P 1'
#
loop_
_entity.id
_entity.type
_entity.pdbx_description
1 polymer ?
#
loop_
_entity_poly.entity_id
_entity_poly.type
_entity_poly.pdbx_seq_one_letter_code
_entity_poly.pdbx_strand_id
1 'polypeptide(L)'
;MENGDYLITVEQFVLSLKESGLSLSAIDYDLIQQWENRGVPVKVVCRGIETGFGKFESTNPRQPTRVSLSYLKVFIEEEIERG
;
A
#
# COMPACT_ATOMS: atom_id res chain seq x y z
N MET A 1 13.46 -0.88 -19.69
CA MET A 1 12.42 -1.71 -19.05
C MET A 1 12.54 -1.46 -17.57
N GLU A 2 11.87 -0.42 -17.09
CA GLU A 2 11.97 0.05 -15.70
C GLU A 2 10.71 -0.39 -14.95
N ASN A 3 10.59 -1.69 -14.65
CA ASN A 3 9.58 -2.20 -13.69
C ASN A 3 10.07 -2.08 -12.23
N GLY A 4 11.29 -1.57 -12.01
CA GLY A 4 11.81 -1.32 -10.67
C GLY A 4 11.13 -0.11 -9.99
N ASP A 5 10.75 0.90 -10.78
CA ASP A 5 10.25 2.16 -10.25
C ASP A 5 8.90 2.03 -9.53
N TYR A 6 7.98 1.20 -10.02
CA TYR A 6 6.66 1.06 -9.39
C TYR A 6 6.79 0.50 -7.98
N LEU A 7 7.50 -0.62 -7.86
CA LEU A 7 7.65 -1.36 -6.63
C LEU A 7 8.49 -0.57 -5.62
N ILE A 8 9.57 0.07 -6.06
CA ILE A 8 10.38 0.96 -5.22
C ILE A 8 9.57 2.18 -4.77
N THR A 9 8.76 2.78 -5.64
CA THR A 9 7.92 3.93 -5.29
C THR A 9 6.88 3.56 -4.24
N VAL A 10 6.16 2.44 -4.42
CA VAL A 10 5.18 1.96 -3.44
C VAL A 10 5.86 1.60 -2.13
N GLU A 11 7.01 0.92 -2.17
CA GLU A 11 7.79 0.57 -0.99
C GLU A 11 8.23 1.81 -0.21
N GLN A 12 8.87 2.78 -0.86
CA GLN A 12 9.29 4.04 -0.24
C GLN A 12 8.11 4.80 0.37
N PHE A 13 6.95 4.77 -0.30
CA PHE A 13 5.72 5.38 0.20
C PHE A 13 5.21 4.67 1.47
N VAL A 14 5.14 3.34 1.45
CA VAL A 14 4.72 2.54 2.62
C VAL A 14 5.70 2.72 3.78
N LEU A 15 7.02 2.73 3.51
CA LEU A 15 8.06 2.99 4.50
C LEU A 15 7.98 4.41 5.09
N SER A 16 7.55 5.40 4.30
CA SER A 16 7.34 6.76 4.77
C SER A 16 6.12 6.87 5.70
N LEU A 17 5.09 6.03 5.49
CA LEU A 17 3.89 5.98 6.33
C LEU A 17 4.08 5.14 7.61
N LYS A 18 4.74 4.00 7.50
CA LYS A 18 4.99 3.05 8.59
C LYS A 18 6.39 3.34 9.13
N GLU A 19 6.46 4.06 10.25
CA GLU A 19 7.70 4.40 10.98
C GLU A 19 8.87 3.44 10.69
N SER A 20 9.98 4.02 10.19
CA SER A 20 11.21 3.37 9.73
C SER A 20 11.52 2.03 10.43
N GLY A 21 11.31 0.91 9.72
CA GLY A 21 11.67 -0.42 10.22
C GLY A 21 10.84 -1.60 9.68
N LEU A 22 9.79 -1.33 8.90
CA LEU A 22 8.95 -2.38 8.34
C LEU A 22 9.33 -2.73 6.90
N SER A 23 9.89 -3.93 6.73
CA SER A 23 10.07 -4.55 5.41
C SER A 23 8.72 -5.00 4.88
N LEU A 24 8.50 -4.79 3.58
CA LEU A 24 7.45 -5.50 2.86
C LEU A 24 7.75 -7.00 2.89
N SER A 25 6.72 -7.80 3.12
CA SER A 25 6.81 -9.26 3.00
C SER A 25 6.69 -9.67 1.54
N ALA A 26 7.09 -10.91 1.20
CA ALA A 26 6.93 -11.45 -0.15
C ALA A 26 5.47 -11.36 -0.67
N ILE A 27 4.49 -11.45 0.23
CA ILE A 27 3.06 -11.31 -0.11
C ILE A 27 2.74 -9.87 -0.53
N ASP A 28 3.36 -8.89 0.11
CA ASP A 28 3.13 -7.48 -0.19
C ASP A 28 3.72 -7.12 -1.56
N TYR A 29 4.91 -7.66 -1.88
CA TYR A 29 5.51 -7.49 -3.22
C TYR A 29 4.67 -8.14 -4.32
N ASP A 30 4.15 -9.35 -4.09
CA ASP A 30 3.26 -10.03 -5.04
C ASP A 30 1.99 -9.19 -5.30
N LEU A 31 1.42 -8.60 -4.24
CA LEU A 31 0.29 -7.68 -4.31
C LEU A 31 0.57 -6.45 -5.17
N ILE A 32 1.73 -5.82 -4.95
CA ILE A 32 2.17 -4.66 -5.72
C ILE A 32 2.35 -5.01 -7.20
N GLN A 33 2.96 -6.17 -7.49
CA GLN A 33 3.09 -6.69 -8.84
C GLN A 33 1.74 -7.00 -9.49
N GLN A 34 0.76 -7.48 -8.73
CA GLN A 34 -0.60 -7.71 -9.26
C GLN A 34 -1.26 -6.41 -9.69
N TRP A 35 -1.10 -5.33 -8.91
CA TRP A 35 -1.61 -4.01 -9.30
C TRP A 35 -0.89 -3.44 -10.52
N GLU A 36 0.44 -3.57 -10.60
CA GLU A 36 1.21 -3.18 -11.78
C GLU A 36 0.73 -3.95 -13.03
N ASN A 37 0.58 -5.27 -12.93
CA ASN A 37 0.09 -6.11 -14.04
C ASN A 37 -1.35 -5.77 -14.44
N ARG A 38 -2.19 -5.35 -13.49
CA ARG A 38 -3.54 -4.83 -13.78
C ARG A 38 -3.54 -3.44 -14.42
N GLY A 39 -2.38 -2.77 -14.53
CA GLY A 39 -2.27 -1.42 -15.03
C GLY A 39 -2.73 -0.35 -14.03
N VAL A 40 -2.80 -0.69 -12.75
CA VAL A 40 -3.20 0.24 -11.69
C VAL A 40 -2.07 1.24 -11.47
N PRO A 41 -2.33 2.54 -11.62
CA PRO A 41 -1.28 3.53 -11.45
C PRO A 41 -0.89 3.67 -9.97
N VAL A 42 0.39 3.89 -9.70
CA VAL A 42 0.96 3.95 -8.34
C VAL A 42 0.22 4.93 -7.43
N LYS A 43 -0.28 6.04 -7.99
CA LYS A 43 -1.10 7.03 -7.28
C LYS A 43 -2.38 6.43 -6.67
N VAL A 44 -3.03 5.47 -7.33
CA VAL A 44 -4.26 4.81 -6.83
C VAL A 44 -3.90 3.88 -5.68
N VAL A 45 -2.81 3.11 -5.83
CA VAL A 45 -2.28 2.26 -4.75
C VAL A 45 -1.90 3.10 -3.54
N CYS A 46 -1.10 4.15 -3.71
CA CYS A 46 -0.72 5.06 -2.62
C CYS A 46 -1.95 5.69 -1.94
N ARG A 47 -2.96 6.10 -2.71
CA ARG A 47 -4.18 6.71 -2.16
C ARG A 47 -5.02 5.71 -1.34
N GLY A 48 -5.13 4.47 -1.79
CA GLY A 48 -5.79 3.41 -1.04
C GLY A 48 -5.03 3.03 0.24
N ILE A 49 -3.68 3.00 0.17
CA ILE A 49 -2.80 2.79 1.33
C ILE A 49 -3.00 3.92 2.34
N GLU A 50 -2.93 5.19 1.91
CA GLU A 50 -3.11 6.36 2.79
C GLU A 50 -4.50 6.35 3.45
N THR A 51 -5.55 6.08 2.67
CA THR A 51 -6.94 6.01 3.17
C THR A 51 -7.11 4.90 4.20
N GLY A 52 -6.63 3.69 3.88
CA GLY A 52 -6.70 2.55 4.79
C GLY A 52 -5.84 2.75 6.05
N PHE A 53 -4.68 3.39 5.90
CA PHE A 53 -3.78 3.72 7.00
C PHE A 53 -4.43 4.74 7.94
N GLY A 54 -4.95 5.85 7.43
CA GLY A 54 -5.64 6.87 8.24
C GLY A 54 -6.86 6.31 8.97
N LYS A 55 -7.61 5.39 8.34
CA LYS A 55 -8.75 4.71 8.98
C LYS A 55 -8.29 3.73 10.06
N PHE A 56 -7.21 3.00 9.82
CA PHE A 56 -6.62 2.10 10.81
C PHE A 56 -6.04 2.87 12.01
N GLU A 57 -5.33 3.98 11.77
CA GLU A 57 -4.80 4.86 12.81
C GLU A 57 -5.94 5.46 13.66
N SER A 58 -7.01 5.95 13.02
CA SER A 58 -8.21 6.43 13.75
C SER A 58 -8.88 5.34 14.59
N THR A 59 -8.86 4.09 14.12
CA THR A 59 -9.49 2.96 14.83
C THR A 59 -8.57 2.39 15.93
N ASN A 60 -7.26 2.44 15.75
CA ASN A 60 -6.24 1.90 16.65
C ASN A 60 -5.13 2.94 16.93
N PRO A 61 -5.42 3.98 17.73
CA PRO A 61 -4.45 5.02 18.06
C PRO A 61 -3.26 4.52 18.89
N ARG A 62 -3.34 3.30 19.45
CA ARG A 62 -2.28 2.70 20.27
C ARG A 62 -1.23 1.90 19.48
N GLN A 63 -1.52 1.47 18.25
CA GLN A 63 -0.62 0.65 17.43
C GLN A 63 -0.77 0.93 15.93
N PRO A 64 -0.53 2.17 15.46
CA PRO A 64 -0.70 2.54 14.05
C PRO A 64 0.21 1.73 13.10
N THR A 65 1.33 1.21 13.60
CA THR A 65 2.35 0.49 12.83
C THR A 65 2.01 -0.96 12.50
N ARG A 66 0.88 -1.51 12.97
CA ARG A 66 0.50 -2.92 12.71
C ARG A 66 -0.39 -3.15 11.50
N VAL A 67 -0.66 -2.12 10.69
CA VAL A 67 -1.52 -2.30 9.52
C VAL A 67 -0.85 -3.15 8.44
N SER A 68 -1.47 -4.29 8.09
CA SER A 68 -0.96 -5.18 7.04
C SER A 68 -1.37 -4.69 5.65
N LEU A 69 -0.53 -4.88 4.63
CA LEU A 69 -0.88 -4.48 3.26
C LEU A 69 -2.09 -5.25 2.74
N SER A 70 -2.31 -6.48 3.20
CA SER A 70 -3.52 -7.26 2.91
C SER A 70 -4.81 -6.58 3.40
N TYR A 71 -4.74 -5.80 4.49
CA TYR A 71 -5.88 -4.99 4.96
C TYR A 71 -6.05 -3.75 4.08
N LEU A 72 -4.94 -3.07 3.76
CA LEU A 72 -4.94 -1.91 2.86
C LEU A 72 -5.39 -2.29 1.43
N LYS A 73 -5.17 -3.53 1.01
CA LYS A 73 -5.59 -4.07 -0.28
C LYS A 73 -7.06 -3.81 -0.56
N VAL A 74 -7.94 -4.05 0.42
CA VAL A 74 -9.38 -3.82 0.26
C VAL A 74 -9.67 -2.36 -0.10
N PHE A 75 -9.00 -1.42 0.55
CA PHE A 75 -9.18 0.02 0.27
C PHE A 75 -8.64 0.39 -1.11
N ILE A 76 -7.54 -0.23 -1.52
CA ILE A 76 -6.94 0.00 -2.84
C ILE A 76 -7.83 -0.58 -3.93
N GLU A 77 -8.37 -1.79 -3.75
CA GLU A 77 -9.34 -2.38 -4.69
C GLU A 77 -10.64 -1.56 -4.75
N GLU A 78 -11.16 -1.08 -3.62
CA GLU A 78 -12.29 -0.14 -3.62
C GLU A 78 -11.97 1.16 -4.38
N GLU A 79 -10.77 1.73 -4.21
CA GLU A 79 -10.36 2.94 -4.97
C GLU A 79 -10.16 2.65 -6.47
N ILE A 80 -9.73 1.44 -6.83
CA ILE A 80 -9.64 0.99 -8.23
C ILE A 80 -11.04 0.86 -8.84
N GLU A 81 -12.01 0.31 -8.12
CA GLU A 81 -13.38 0.15 -8.62
C GLU A 81 -14.17 1.48 -8.68
N ARG A 82 -13.75 2.49 -7.91
CA ARG A 82 -14.38 3.82 -7.89
C ARG A 82 -13.82 4.80 -8.91
N GLY A 83 -12.66 4.51 -9.51
CA GLY A 83 -11.94 5.37 -10.47
C GLY A 83 -12.06 4.91 -11.90
#